data_AF-A0A350WVE4-F1
#
_entry.id   AF-A0A350WVE4-F1
#
_cell.length_a   1.000
_cell.length_b   1.000
_cell.length_c   1.000
_cell.angle_alpha   90.00
_cell.angle_beta   90.00
_cell.angle_gamma   90.00
#
_symmetry.space_group_name_H-M   'P 1'
#
loop_
_entity.id
_entity.type
_entity.pdbx_description
1 polymer ?
#
loop_
_entity_poly.entity_id
_entity_poly.type
_entity_poly.pdbx_seq_one_letter_code
_entity_poly.pdbx_strand_id
1 'polypeptide(L)'
;MDNSCFRGKTLDDVMRQLIGELLKNGTQVTASRGDTLEFQGILLEIENPRARYSRTETKGKPFSGLGELCWYLAKNNNLDFIQYYLSGYKDEADGSVIKGGYGPRLFKWKRGNQVSLIIETLRQRPTSRQAVIQIFDANDLIKKNKSVPCTSTLQFLVRGGKLNMITSMRSTIPSPIRR
;
A
#
# COMPACT_ATOMS: atom_id res chain seq x y z
N MET A 1 24.47 9.93 7.77
CA MET A 1 23.20 10.53 7.35
C MET A 1 22.11 9.79 8.09
N ASP A 2 21.08 10.48 8.57
CA ASP A 2 19.95 9.81 9.20
C ASP A 2 19.20 9.05 8.09
N ASN A 3 19.28 7.72 8.10
CA ASN A 3 18.67 6.86 7.08
C ASN A 3 17.13 6.75 7.24
N SER A 4 16.52 7.59 8.08
CA SER A 4 15.10 7.55 8.42
C SER A 4 14.16 8.07 7.32
N CYS A 5 14.65 8.80 6.31
CA CYS A 5 13.80 9.40 5.28
C CYS A 5 14.42 9.37 3.87
N PHE A 6 13.67 8.89 2.89
CA PHE A 6 14.01 8.95 1.47
C PHE A 6 13.00 9.81 0.72
N ARG A 7 13.49 10.86 0.06
CA ARG A 7 12.66 11.86 -0.62
C ARG A 7 13.06 12.00 -2.08
N GLY A 8 12.06 12.16 -2.95
CA GLY A 8 12.29 12.33 -4.37
C GLY A 8 11.09 12.93 -5.09
N LYS A 9 11.34 13.49 -6.29
CA LYS A 9 10.27 14.06 -7.12
C LYS A 9 9.34 12.96 -7.63
N THR A 10 9.91 11.83 -8.00
CA THR A 10 9.20 10.68 -8.58
C THR A 10 9.32 9.43 -7.72
N LEU A 11 8.49 8.43 -7.99
CA LEU A 11 8.64 7.11 -7.38
C LEU A 11 10.05 6.52 -7.65
N ASP A 12 10.55 6.64 -8.88
CA ASP A 12 11.87 6.10 -9.27
C ASP A 12 13.01 6.73 -8.47
N ASP A 13 12.95 8.04 -8.22
CA ASP A 13 13.97 8.73 -7.43
C ASP A 13 14.04 8.19 -6.00
N VAL A 14 12.88 7.95 -5.38
CA VAL A 14 12.78 7.41 -4.02
C VAL A 14 13.23 5.94 -4.00
N MET A 15 12.76 5.13 -4.94
CA MET A 15 13.09 3.70 -5.02
C MET A 15 14.58 3.48 -5.26
N ARG A 16 15.21 4.26 -6.16
CA ARG A 16 16.64 4.15 -6.45
C ARG A 16 17.49 4.49 -5.23
N GLN A 17 17.13 5.54 -4.49
CA GLN A 17 17.82 5.91 -3.25
C GLN A 17 17.64 4.82 -2.18
N LEU A 18 16.40 4.40 -1.93
CA LEU A 18 16.07 3.39 -0.93
C LEU A 18 16.77 2.05 -1.20
N ILE A 19 16.67 1.51 -2.42
CA ILE A 19 17.29 0.23 -2.78
C ILE A 19 18.81 0.33 -2.69
N GLY A 20 19.39 1.43 -3.20
CA GLY A 20 20.84 1.65 -3.14
C GLY A 20 21.37 1.68 -1.71
N GLU A 21 20.60 2.26 -0.78
CA GLU A 21 20.96 2.32 0.63
C GLU A 21 20.71 1.00 1.36
N LEU A 22 19.59 0.33 1.05
CA LEU A 22 19.25 -0.98 1.61
C LEU A 22 20.30 -2.04 1.28
N LEU A 23 20.84 -2.04 0.05
CA LEU A 23 21.88 -2.98 -0.37
C LEU A 23 23.23 -2.72 0.29
N LYS A 24 23.51 -1.47 0.72
CA LYS A 24 24.78 -1.10 1.35
C LYS A 24 24.74 -1.28 2.87
N ASN A 25 23.65 -0.84 3.49
CA ASN A 25 23.56 -0.63 4.93
C ASN A 25 22.34 -1.33 5.57
N GLY A 26 21.59 -2.14 4.81
CA GLY A 26 20.45 -2.90 5.32
C GLY A 26 20.86 -3.92 6.37
N THR A 27 19.98 -4.14 7.34
CA THR A 27 20.21 -5.17 8.36
C THR A 27 19.74 -6.52 7.85
N GLN A 28 20.61 -7.54 7.90
CA GLN A 28 20.26 -8.90 7.54
C GLN A 28 19.33 -9.51 8.60
N VAL A 29 18.19 -10.04 8.15
CA VAL A 29 17.21 -10.73 9.00
C VAL A 29 16.73 -11.99 8.30
N THR A 30 16.68 -13.10 9.04
CA THR A 30 16.11 -14.37 8.57
C THR A 30 14.67 -14.48 9.05
N ALA A 31 13.72 -14.50 8.12
CA ALA A 31 12.29 -14.64 8.39
C ALA A 31 11.76 -16.00 7.92
N SER A 32 10.50 -16.31 8.27
CA SER A 32 9.83 -17.56 7.86
C SER A 32 9.71 -17.75 6.35
N ARG A 33 9.89 -16.67 5.56
CA ARG A 33 9.84 -16.68 4.09
C ARG A 33 11.23 -16.52 3.44
N GLY A 34 12.30 -16.63 4.22
CA GLY A 34 13.68 -16.52 3.78
C GLY A 34 14.40 -15.30 4.33
N ASP A 35 15.60 -15.10 3.82
CA ASP A 35 16.52 -14.04 4.20
C ASP A 35 16.17 -12.71 3.52
N THR A 36 16.25 -11.62 4.28
CA THR A 36 15.95 -10.27 3.81
C THR A 36 16.93 -9.26 4.36
N LEU A 37 17.16 -8.19 3.60
CA LEU A 37 17.73 -6.94 4.12
C LEU A 37 16.58 -6.02 4.48
N GLU A 38 16.60 -5.45 5.69
CA GLU A 38 15.54 -4.55 6.15
C GLU A 38 16.05 -3.23 6.71
N PHE A 39 15.16 -2.24 6.59
CA PHE A 39 15.15 -1.03 7.39
C PHE A 39 13.81 -0.91 8.11
N GLN A 40 13.83 -0.32 9.30
CA GLN A 40 12.65 -0.10 10.13
C GLN A 40 12.40 1.40 10.32
N GLY A 41 11.13 1.79 10.46
CA GLY A 41 10.76 3.16 10.79
C GLY A 41 11.07 4.20 9.71
N ILE A 42 11.08 3.78 8.44
CA ILE A 42 11.45 4.63 7.31
C ILE A 42 10.26 5.44 6.78
N LEU A 43 10.51 6.72 6.49
CA LEU A 43 9.61 7.60 5.76
C LEU A 43 10.01 7.65 4.29
N LEU A 44 9.03 7.45 3.40
CA LEU A 44 9.18 7.66 1.96
C LEU A 44 8.32 8.84 1.54
N GLU A 45 8.93 9.87 0.94
CA GLU A 45 8.23 11.06 0.47
C GLU A 45 8.36 11.22 -1.05
N ILE A 46 7.22 11.19 -1.76
CA ILE A 46 7.12 11.46 -3.19
C ILE A 46 6.51 12.85 -3.38
N GLU A 47 7.32 13.81 -3.83
CA GLU A 47 6.89 15.21 -3.96
C GLU A 47 5.86 15.42 -5.08
N ASN A 48 5.98 14.65 -6.18
CA ASN A 48 5.00 14.61 -7.25
C ASN A 48 4.33 13.23 -7.31
N PRO A 49 3.29 12.97 -6.49
CA PRO A 49 2.60 11.68 -6.44
C PRO A 49 1.84 11.34 -7.74
N ARG A 50 1.75 12.27 -8.70
CA ARG A 50 1.25 11.95 -10.06
C ARG A 50 2.31 11.22 -10.89
N ALA A 51 3.60 11.40 -10.60
CA ALA A 51 4.72 10.64 -11.16
C ALA A 51 4.93 9.31 -10.42
N ARG A 52 3.84 8.56 -10.25
CA ARG A 52 3.74 7.29 -9.49
C ARG A 52 4.00 6.03 -10.33
N TYR A 53 4.41 6.21 -11.58
CA TYR A 53 4.72 5.12 -12.49
C TYR A 53 6.22 5.01 -12.61
N SER A 54 6.75 3.81 -12.36
CA SER A 54 8.16 3.55 -12.54
C SER A 54 8.48 3.33 -14.02
N ARG A 55 9.48 4.06 -14.53
CA ARG A 55 9.97 3.91 -15.92
C ARG A 55 11.21 3.01 -16.00
N THR A 56 11.92 2.86 -14.89
CA THR A 56 13.17 2.09 -14.80
C THR A 56 12.96 0.66 -14.36
N GLU A 57 11.82 0.34 -13.76
CA GLU A 57 11.46 -1.02 -13.39
C GLU A 57 10.94 -1.80 -14.60
N THR A 58 11.50 -2.98 -14.83
CA THR A 58 10.97 -3.98 -15.79
C THR A 58 9.60 -4.53 -15.37
N LYS A 59 9.01 -4.07 -14.24
CA LYS A 59 7.75 -4.58 -13.67
C LYS A 59 6.68 -3.50 -13.52
N GLY A 60 5.45 -3.97 -13.78
CA GLY A 60 4.22 -3.19 -13.72
C GLY A 60 3.88 -2.62 -15.08
N LYS A 61 3.47 -3.47 -16.04
CA LYS A 61 2.64 -2.96 -17.14
C LYS A 61 1.56 -2.11 -16.47
N PRO A 62 1.29 -0.86 -16.88
CA PRO A 62 0.26 -0.02 -16.25
C PRO A 62 -1.05 -0.79 -16.04
N PHE A 63 -1.30 -1.78 -16.91
CA PHE A 63 -2.27 -2.86 -16.77
C PHE A 63 -2.43 -3.48 -15.36
N SER A 64 -1.39 -3.94 -14.68
CA SER A 64 -1.55 -4.64 -13.39
C SER A 64 -1.89 -3.69 -12.25
N GLY A 65 -1.21 -2.54 -12.17
CA GLY A 65 -1.51 -1.51 -11.17
C GLY A 65 -2.88 -0.87 -11.37
N LEU A 66 -3.28 -0.65 -12.62
CA LEU A 66 -4.63 -0.18 -12.94
C LEU A 66 -5.68 -1.26 -12.66
N GLY A 67 -5.40 -2.52 -12.99
CA GLY A 67 -6.28 -3.65 -12.70
C GLY A 67 -6.55 -3.78 -11.21
N GLU A 68 -5.51 -3.69 -10.39
CA GLU A 68 -5.63 -3.74 -8.93
C GLU A 68 -6.37 -2.51 -8.37
N LEU A 69 -6.11 -1.30 -8.90
CA LEU A 69 -6.89 -0.12 -8.53
C LEU A 69 -8.38 -0.27 -8.87
N CYS A 70 -8.69 -0.74 -10.09
CA CYS A 70 -10.06 -0.99 -10.52
C CYS A 70 -10.73 -2.04 -9.64
N TRP A 71 -10.00 -3.08 -9.24
CA TRP A 71 -10.50 -4.09 -8.31
C TRP A 71 -10.88 -3.49 -6.94
N TYR A 72 -10.04 -2.62 -6.38
CA TYR A 72 -10.35 -1.89 -5.16
C TYR A 72 -11.60 -1.01 -5.33
N LEU A 73 -11.68 -0.24 -6.41
CA LEU A 73 -12.79 0.66 -6.70
C LEU A 73 -14.10 -0.07 -7.03
N ALA A 74 -14.01 -1.32 -7.52
CA ALA A 74 -15.15 -2.22 -7.72
C ALA A 74 -15.73 -2.74 -6.39
N LYS A 75 -15.14 -2.39 -5.24
CA LYS A 75 -15.66 -2.67 -3.89
C LYS A 75 -15.83 -4.18 -3.61
N ASN A 76 -15.04 -5.01 -4.29
CA ASN A 76 -15.04 -6.45 -4.15
C ASN A 76 -13.63 -6.95 -3.78
N ASN A 77 -13.55 -8.22 -3.39
CA ASN A 77 -12.31 -8.90 -3.09
C ASN A 77 -12.27 -10.28 -3.74
N ASN A 78 -12.91 -10.42 -4.90
CA ASN A 78 -13.02 -11.68 -5.61
C ASN A 78 -11.72 -12.02 -6.32
N LEU A 79 -11.24 -13.25 -6.17
CA LEU A 79 -10.05 -13.77 -6.85
C LEU A 79 -10.20 -13.68 -8.38
N ASP A 80 -11.38 -14.00 -8.91
CA ASP A 80 -11.62 -14.07 -10.35
C ASP A 80 -11.32 -12.76 -11.09
N PHE A 81 -11.57 -11.63 -10.43
CA PHE A 81 -11.24 -10.32 -10.98
C PHE A 81 -9.73 -10.11 -11.01
N ILE A 82 -9.06 -10.28 -9.87
CA ILE A 82 -7.65 -9.86 -9.72
C ILE A 82 -6.67 -10.86 -10.34
N GLN A 83 -7.00 -12.15 -10.37
CA GLN A 83 -6.12 -13.19 -10.90
C GLN A 83 -5.82 -13.03 -12.40
N TYR A 84 -6.71 -12.37 -13.13
CA TYR A 84 -6.51 -12.04 -14.54
C TYR A 84 -5.35 -11.04 -14.73
N TYR A 85 -5.22 -10.07 -13.82
CA TYR A 85 -4.16 -9.06 -13.85
C TYR A 85 -2.89 -9.53 -13.13
N LEU A 86 -3.06 -10.29 -12.04
CA LEU A 86 -2.00 -10.71 -11.12
C LEU A 86 -2.27 -12.15 -10.65
N SER A 87 -1.77 -13.13 -11.41
CA SER A 87 -2.00 -14.56 -11.15
C SER A 87 -1.52 -15.03 -9.77
N GLY A 88 -0.53 -14.35 -9.17
CA GLY A 88 0.02 -14.67 -7.85
C GLY A 88 -0.99 -14.57 -6.71
N TYR A 89 -2.09 -13.81 -6.88
CA TYR A 89 -3.16 -13.75 -5.88
C TYR A 89 -3.84 -15.10 -5.62
N LYS A 90 -3.70 -16.08 -6.54
CA LYS A 90 -4.20 -17.46 -6.34
C LYS A 90 -3.63 -18.11 -5.08
N ASP A 91 -2.35 -17.86 -4.78
CA ASP A 91 -1.66 -18.47 -3.64
C ASP A 91 -2.10 -17.84 -2.30
N GLU A 92 -2.61 -16.61 -2.36
CA GLU A 92 -3.09 -15.84 -1.22
C GLU A 92 -4.58 -16.00 -0.95
N ALA A 93 -5.31 -16.63 -1.86
CA ALA A 93 -6.75 -16.78 -1.80
C ALA A 93 -7.19 -17.76 -0.71
N ASP A 94 -8.37 -17.46 -0.16
CA ASP A 94 -9.16 -18.37 0.65
C ASP A 94 -10.45 -18.69 -0.10
N GLY A 95 -10.44 -19.81 -0.82
CA GLY A 95 -11.47 -20.12 -1.81
C GLY A 95 -11.45 -19.11 -2.97
N SER A 96 -12.59 -18.47 -3.23
CA SER A 96 -12.75 -17.48 -4.31
C SER A 96 -12.50 -16.04 -3.88
N VAL A 97 -12.03 -15.80 -2.65
CA VAL A 97 -11.86 -14.45 -2.10
C VAL A 97 -10.45 -14.19 -1.57
N ILE A 98 -10.01 -12.94 -1.71
CA ILE A 98 -8.81 -12.41 -1.06
C ILE A 98 -9.26 -11.64 0.19
N LYS A 99 -9.10 -12.23 1.37
CA LYS A 99 -9.50 -11.57 2.64
C LYS A 99 -8.76 -10.25 2.89
N GLY A 100 -7.55 -10.13 2.38
CA GLY A 100 -6.74 -8.91 2.42
C GLY A 100 -7.15 -7.84 1.41
N GLY A 101 -8.08 -8.12 0.49
CA GLY A 101 -8.46 -7.18 -0.58
C GLY A 101 -9.05 -5.88 -0.06
N TYR A 102 -8.63 -4.74 -0.63
CA TYR A 102 -8.94 -3.42 -0.07
C TYR A 102 -10.36 -2.95 -0.39
N GLY A 103 -11.02 -3.46 -1.44
CA GLY A 103 -12.35 -3.00 -1.85
C GLY A 103 -13.39 -3.00 -0.71
N PRO A 104 -13.65 -4.14 -0.06
CA PRO A 104 -14.57 -4.19 1.09
C PRO A 104 -14.09 -3.34 2.26
N ARG A 105 -12.78 -3.24 2.49
CA ARG A 105 -12.19 -2.41 3.56
C ARG A 105 -12.40 -0.93 3.31
N LEU A 106 -12.33 -0.47 2.07
CA LEU A 106 -12.56 0.93 1.71
C LEU A 106 -14.04 1.32 1.78
N PHE A 107 -14.93 0.45 1.28
CA PHE A 107 -16.30 0.84 0.94
C PHE A 107 -17.41 0.12 1.72
N LYS A 108 -17.12 -1.02 2.33
CA LYS A 108 -18.11 -1.89 2.99
C LYS A 108 -17.60 -2.40 4.35
N TRP A 109 -16.78 -1.60 5.02
CA TRP A 109 -16.19 -2.03 6.27
C TRP A 109 -17.24 -2.06 7.38
N LYS A 110 -16.94 -2.66 8.53
CA LYS A 110 -17.88 -2.85 9.65
C LYS A 110 -18.67 -1.58 10.05
N ARG A 111 -18.11 -0.39 9.79
CA ARG A 111 -18.69 0.92 10.08
C ARG A 111 -19.19 1.68 8.83
N GLY A 112 -19.31 1.01 7.70
CA GLY A 112 -19.78 1.56 6.43
C GLY A 112 -18.67 1.94 5.45
N ASN A 113 -18.99 2.93 4.60
CA ASN A 113 -18.12 3.39 3.53
C ASN A 113 -17.14 4.46 4.05
N GLN A 114 -15.92 4.01 4.41
CA GLN A 114 -14.88 4.88 4.96
C GLN A 114 -14.47 5.99 3.97
N VAL A 115 -14.47 5.71 2.67
CA VAL A 115 -14.14 6.71 1.62
C VAL A 115 -15.15 7.85 1.63
N SER A 116 -16.45 7.55 1.63
CA SER A 116 -17.50 8.57 1.68
C SER A 116 -17.42 9.40 2.97
N LEU A 117 -17.19 8.76 4.11
CA LEU A 117 -17.06 9.43 5.40
C LEU A 117 -15.89 10.44 5.42
N ILE A 118 -14.74 10.06 4.84
CA ILE A 118 -13.59 10.96 4.75
C ILE A 118 -13.86 12.13 3.82
N ILE A 119 -14.49 11.89 2.66
CA ILE A 119 -14.84 12.94 1.71
C ILE A 119 -15.76 13.96 2.39
N GLU A 120 -16.78 13.49 3.09
CA GLU A 120 -17.70 14.35 3.86
C GLU A 120 -16.95 15.14 4.94
N THR A 121 -16.13 14.46 5.74
CA THR A 121 -15.32 15.07 6.80
C THR A 121 -14.44 16.20 6.28
N LEU A 122 -13.77 15.99 5.14
CA LEU A 122 -12.86 16.99 4.56
C LEU A 122 -13.61 18.12 3.84
N ARG A 123 -14.82 17.86 3.32
CA ARG A 123 -15.67 18.93 2.77
C ARG A 123 -16.20 19.85 3.85
N GLN A 124 -16.63 19.29 4.99
CA GLN A 124 -17.12 20.07 6.13
C GLN A 124 -15.99 20.77 6.89
N ARG A 125 -14.87 20.06 7.10
CA ARG A 125 -13.71 20.57 7.85
C ARG A 125 -12.40 20.17 7.15
N PRO A 126 -11.92 20.98 6.19
CA PRO A 126 -10.71 20.69 5.42
C PRO A 126 -9.44 20.50 6.27
N THR A 127 -9.36 21.16 7.43
CA THR A 127 -8.20 21.06 8.33
C THR A 127 -8.22 19.82 9.24
N SER A 128 -9.26 18.99 9.15
CA SER A 128 -9.44 17.78 9.96
C SER A 128 -8.20 16.89 9.92
N ARG A 129 -7.82 16.35 11.08
CA ARG A 129 -6.77 15.33 11.24
C ARG A 129 -7.36 13.91 11.36
N GLN A 130 -8.70 13.80 11.37
CA GLN A 130 -9.45 12.56 11.61
C GLN A 130 -9.83 11.83 10.32
N ALA A 131 -9.43 12.34 9.15
CA ALA A 131 -9.68 11.72 7.86
C ALA A 131 -8.75 10.51 7.63
N VAL A 132 -9.05 9.38 8.28
CA VAL A 132 -8.23 8.16 8.27
C VAL A 132 -9.07 6.95 7.85
N ILE A 133 -8.61 6.24 6.83
CA ILE A 133 -9.12 4.91 6.46
C ILE A 133 -8.28 3.87 7.18
N GLN A 134 -8.94 2.95 7.86
CA GLN A 134 -8.33 1.74 8.38
C GLN A 134 -8.34 0.65 7.31
N ILE A 135 -7.19 0.03 7.06
CA ILE A 135 -7.06 -1.14 6.18
C ILE A 135 -6.81 -2.39 7.03
N PHE A 136 -5.71 -2.43 7.79
CA PHE A 136 -5.44 -3.53 8.72
C PHE A 136 -6.43 -3.50 9.90
N ASP A 137 -6.97 -4.65 10.26
CA ASP A 137 -7.86 -4.81 11.41
C ASP A 137 -7.34 -5.90 12.34
N ALA A 138 -7.50 -5.71 13.65
CA ALA A 138 -7.01 -6.68 14.65
C ALA A 138 -7.58 -8.09 14.44
N ASN A 139 -8.77 -8.23 13.84
CA ASN A 139 -9.36 -9.54 13.52
C ASN A 139 -8.59 -10.28 12.42
N ASP A 140 -7.74 -9.60 11.64
CA ASP A 140 -6.84 -10.23 10.68
C ASP A 140 -5.79 -11.13 11.37
N LEU A 141 -5.53 -10.92 12.66
CA LEU A 141 -4.61 -11.74 13.45
C LEU A 141 -5.27 -12.95 14.12
N ILE A 142 -6.60 -12.92 14.31
CA ILE A 142 -7.32 -13.93 15.10
C ILE A 142 -7.44 -15.26 14.34
N LYS A 143 -7.60 -15.20 13.01
CA LYS A 143 -7.68 -16.40 12.15
C LYS A 143 -6.42 -16.50 11.33
N LYS A 144 -5.97 -17.72 11.05
CA LYS A 144 -4.88 -17.98 10.10
C LYS A 144 -5.31 -17.51 8.70
N ASN A 145 -4.99 -16.26 8.39
CA ASN A 145 -5.36 -15.60 7.15
C ASN A 145 -4.12 -15.58 6.25
N LYS A 146 -4.24 -16.12 5.04
CA LYS A 146 -3.13 -16.16 4.08
C LYS A 146 -2.77 -14.76 3.54
N SER A 147 -3.75 -13.86 3.51
CA SER A 147 -3.62 -12.50 2.98
C SER A 147 -3.96 -11.48 4.07
N VAL A 148 -3.01 -11.23 4.96
CA VAL A 148 -3.10 -10.14 5.96
C VAL A 148 -2.57 -8.86 5.34
N PRO A 149 -3.36 -7.77 5.27
CA PRO A 149 -2.92 -6.51 4.67
C PRO A 149 -1.59 -6.01 5.25
N CYS A 150 -0.70 -5.55 4.37
CA CYS A 150 0.52 -4.86 4.77
C CYS A 150 0.29 -3.36 5.02
N THR A 151 -0.69 -2.75 4.35
CA THR A 151 -1.12 -1.39 4.65
C THR A 151 -1.96 -1.38 5.92
N SER A 152 -1.60 -0.51 6.85
CA SER A 152 -2.30 -0.29 8.10
C SER A 152 -3.39 0.75 7.93
N THR A 153 -3.02 1.96 7.48
CA THR A 153 -3.94 3.11 7.36
C THR A 153 -3.59 3.99 6.16
N LEU A 154 -4.61 4.72 5.69
CA LEU A 154 -4.49 5.83 4.73
C LEU A 154 -5.07 7.09 5.38
N GLN A 155 -4.22 8.05 5.73
CA GLN A 155 -4.64 9.34 6.28
C GLN A 155 -4.59 10.42 5.20
N PHE A 156 -5.61 11.26 5.16
CA PHE A 156 -5.75 12.36 4.20
C PHE A 156 -5.74 13.71 4.91
N LEU A 157 -4.97 14.67 4.38
CA LEU A 157 -4.80 15.99 4.97
C LEU A 157 -4.85 17.07 3.89
N VAL A 158 -5.77 18.03 3.99
CA VAL A 158 -5.79 19.19 3.10
C VAL A 158 -4.90 20.30 3.67
N ARG A 159 -3.79 20.64 3.00
CA ARG A 159 -2.84 21.69 3.41
C ARG A 159 -2.37 22.48 2.19
N GLY A 160 -2.34 23.81 2.29
CA GLY A 160 -1.87 24.68 1.20
C GLY A 160 -2.61 24.46 -0.12
N GLY A 161 -3.93 24.22 -0.06
CA GLY A 161 -4.75 23.94 -1.25
C GLY A 161 -4.52 22.56 -1.89
N LYS A 162 -3.73 21.67 -1.27
CA LYS A 162 -3.42 20.32 -1.78
C LYS A 162 -3.96 19.25 -0.84
N LEU A 163 -4.31 18.09 -1.40
CA LEU A 163 -4.63 16.88 -0.64
C LEU A 163 -3.37 16.02 -0.51
N ASN A 164 -2.86 15.90 0.71
CA ASN A 164 -1.74 15.02 1.05
C ASN A 164 -2.29 13.70 1.57
N MET A 165 -1.57 12.60 1.31
CA MET A 165 -1.89 11.27 1.82
C MET A 165 -0.68 10.70 2.56
N ILE A 166 -0.89 10.23 3.79
CA ILE A 166 0.11 9.49 4.57
C ILE A 166 -0.36 8.05 4.62
N THR A 167 0.48 7.15 4.12
CA THR A 167 0.22 5.70 4.18
C THR A 167 1.11 5.09 5.24
N SER A 168 0.51 4.43 6.23
CA SER A 168 1.25 3.63 7.19
C SER A 168 1.20 2.17 6.76
N MET A 169 2.35 1.51 6.72
CA MET A 169 2.48 0.10 6.39
C MET A 169 3.28 -0.60 7.48
N ARG A 170 2.90 -1.83 7.82
CA ARG A 170 3.66 -2.68 8.76
C ARG A 170 4.86 -3.37 8.09
N SER A 171 4.84 -3.46 6.77
CA SER A 171 5.90 -4.05 5.95
C SER A 171 5.66 -3.66 4.49
N THR A 172 6.72 -3.44 3.74
CA THR A 172 6.66 -3.28 2.29
C THR A 172 7.93 -3.86 1.70
N ILE A 173 7.84 -4.38 0.47
CA ILE A 173 8.99 -4.92 -0.24
C ILE A 173 9.32 -3.94 -1.37
N PRO A 174 10.44 -3.22 -1.29
CA PRO A 174 10.85 -2.31 -2.36
C PRO A 174 11.46 -3.04 -3.57
N SER A 175 11.31 -4.35 -3.67
CA SER A 175 11.95 -5.18 -4.70
C SER A 175 11.05 -5.38 -5.94
N PRO A 176 11.64 -5.49 -7.14
CA PRO A 176 11.01 -6.19 -8.25
C PRO A 176 10.85 -7.66 -7.85
N ILE A 177 9.66 -8.01 -7.34
CA ILE A 177 9.28 -9.36 -6.86
C ILE A 177 9.90 -10.45 -7.72
N ARG A 178 10.76 -11.31 -7.16
CA ARG A 178 11.06 -12.69 -7.60
C ARG A 178 11.41 -12.92 -9.09
N ARG A 179 12.65 -13.39 -9.32
CA ARG A 179 12.93 -14.28 -10.45
C ARG A 179 12.08 -15.55 -10.32
#